data_AF-A0AA88DYB5-F1
#
_entry.id   AF-A0AA88DYB5-F1
#
_cell.length_a   1.000
_cell.length_b   1.000
_cell.length_c   1.000
_cell.angle_alpha   90.00
_cell.angle_beta   90.00
_cell.angle_gamma   90.00
#
_symmetry.space_group_name_H-M   'P 1'
#
loop_
_entity.id
_entity.type
_entity.pdbx_description
1 polymer ?
#
loop_
_entity_poly.entity_id
_entity_poly.type
_entity_poly.pdbx_seq_one_letter_code
_entity_poly.pdbx_strand_id
1 'polypeptide(L)'
;MAAPPPPSLSVPDWLDKGDNAWQMISATLVGLQSVPGLVILYGSIVKKKWAVNSAFMALYAFAAVVICWVTWAYKMSFGEKLLPFWGKAGPALGQNFLIGQSRLPATPHYYENGQLETAEITPYYPAATMVWFQCVFAAITVIILAGSVLGRMNFKAWMMFVPLWLTFCYTVGAFSLWGGGFLFHWGVMDYSGGYVIHLSSGIAGFTTAFWVSLLFRFLNFLLC
;
A
#
# COMPACT_ATOMS: atom_id res chain seq x y z
N MET A 1 -16.08 14.38 42.36
CA MET A 1 -15.45 14.20 41.04
C MET A 1 -13.96 14.05 41.29
N ALA A 2 -13.40 12.85 41.14
CA ALA A 2 -11.96 12.66 41.28
C ALA A 2 -11.26 13.38 40.12
N ALA A 3 -10.20 14.14 40.41
CA ALA A 3 -9.37 14.76 39.38
C ALA A 3 -8.82 13.67 38.45
N PRO A 4 -8.68 13.93 37.13
CA PRO A 4 -8.05 12.98 36.24
C PRO A 4 -6.64 12.65 36.76
N PRO A 5 -6.23 11.37 36.74
CA PRO A 5 -4.89 11.00 37.17
C PRO A 5 -3.84 11.80 36.39
N PRO A 6 -2.73 12.20 37.02
CA PRO A 6 -1.66 12.92 36.32
C PRO A 6 -1.20 12.10 35.11
N PRO A 7 -0.89 12.73 33.96
CA PRO A 7 -0.44 12.02 32.78
C PRO A 7 0.77 11.17 33.16
N SER A 8 0.68 9.87 32.89
CA SER A 8 1.81 8.97 33.10
C SER A 8 2.95 9.43 32.19
N LEU A 9 4.10 9.77 32.75
CA LEU A 9 5.29 10.20 31.99
C LEU A 9 5.76 9.21 30.90
N SER A 10 5.20 8.00 30.87
CA SER A 10 5.51 6.93 29.93
C SER A 10 4.61 6.85 28.69
N VAL A 11 3.47 7.56 28.64
CA VAL A 11 2.49 7.50 27.54
C VAL A 11 2.15 8.92 27.09
N PRO A 12 2.38 9.29 25.82
CA PRO A 12 1.99 10.59 25.31
C PRO A 12 0.48 10.84 25.37
N ASP A 13 0.06 12.08 25.63
CA ASP A 13 -1.38 12.43 25.79
C ASP A 13 -2.22 12.17 24.54
N TRP A 14 -1.62 12.18 23.35
CA TRP A 14 -2.29 11.91 22.07
C TRP A 14 -2.45 10.43 21.77
N LEU A 15 -1.85 9.53 22.54
CA LEU A 15 -1.82 8.10 22.23
C LEU A 15 -3.03 7.37 22.82
N ASP A 16 -3.93 6.92 21.94
CA ASP A 16 -4.96 5.97 22.30
C ASP A 16 -4.46 4.53 22.11
N LYS A 17 -4.44 3.76 23.21
CA LYS A 17 -3.94 2.38 23.21
C LYS A 17 -4.90 1.42 22.50
N GLY A 18 -6.20 1.68 22.54
CA GLY A 18 -7.24 0.88 21.89
C GLY A 18 -7.17 1.02 20.38
N ASP A 19 -7.08 2.26 19.88
CA ASP A 19 -6.94 2.53 18.45
C ASP A 19 -5.65 1.90 17.90
N ASN A 20 -4.53 2.07 18.62
CA ASN A 20 -3.26 1.47 18.22
C ASN A 20 -3.33 -0.07 18.18
N ALA A 21 -3.90 -0.70 19.22
CA ALA A 21 -4.05 -2.15 19.29
C ALA A 21 -4.93 -2.69 18.16
N TRP A 22 -6.09 -2.06 17.92
CA TRP A 22 -7.01 -2.45 16.85
C TRP A 22 -6.37 -2.29 15.47
N GLN A 23 -5.62 -1.21 15.26
CA GLN A 23 -4.94 -0.95 13.99
C GLN A 23 -3.84 -1.99 13.71
N MET A 24 -3.06 -2.37 14.72
CA MET A 24 -2.03 -3.42 14.60
C MET A 24 -2.63 -4.82 14.36
N ILE A 25 -3.72 -5.16 15.05
CA ILE A 25 -4.46 -6.41 14.81
C ILE A 25 -5.01 -6.42 13.39
N SER A 26 -5.65 -5.33 12.95
CA SER A 26 -6.19 -5.19 11.60
C SER A 26 -5.09 -5.33 10.54
N ALA A 27 -3.93 -4.69 10.74
CA ALA A 27 -2.77 -4.85 9.87
C ALA A 27 -2.30 -6.31 9.80
N THR A 28 -2.30 -7.01 10.94
CA THR A 28 -1.90 -8.42 11.01
C THR A 28 -2.87 -9.32 10.24
N LEU A 29 -4.19 -9.11 10.39
CA LEU A 29 -5.21 -9.86 9.67
C LEU A 29 -5.09 -9.68 8.15
N VAL A 30 -4.85 -8.44 7.68
CA VAL A 30 -4.60 -8.16 6.25
C VAL A 30 -3.26 -8.76 5.79
N GLY A 31 -2.22 -8.70 6.63
CA GLY A 31 -0.95 -9.36 6.39
C GLY A 31 -1.10 -10.86 6.17
N LEU A 32 -1.92 -11.53 6.99
CA LEU A 32 -2.21 -12.97 6.88
C LEU A 32 -2.93 -13.34 5.58
N GLN A 33 -3.76 -12.44 5.02
CA GLN A 33 -4.36 -12.64 3.71
C GLN A 33 -3.29 -12.73 2.62
N SER A 34 -2.20 -11.94 2.74
CA SER A 34 -1.07 -12.04 1.81
C SER A 34 -0.20 -13.27 2.09
N VAL A 35 0.39 -13.33 3.27
CA VAL A 35 1.30 -14.39 3.71
C VAL A 35 0.76 -14.97 5.03
N PRO A 36 0.27 -16.22 5.06
CA PRO A 36 0.40 -17.24 4.01
C PRO A 36 -0.77 -17.32 3.00
N GLY A 37 -1.87 -16.58 3.17
CA GLY A 37 -3.13 -16.80 2.44
C GLY A 37 -3.01 -16.88 0.91
N LEU A 38 -2.66 -15.78 0.25
CA LEU A 38 -2.50 -15.72 -1.20
C LEU A 38 -1.30 -16.53 -1.70
N VAL A 39 -0.23 -16.65 -0.91
CA VAL A 39 0.92 -17.51 -1.25
C VAL A 39 0.48 -18.97 -1.43
N ILE A 40 -0.31 -19.50 -0.49
CA ILE A 40 -0.86 -20.86 -0.57
C ILE A 40 -1.83 -20.97 -1.74
N LEU A 41 -2.74 -19.99 -1.90
CA LEU A 41 -3.74 -19.98 -2.98
C LEU A 41 -3.08 -20.03 -4.36
N TYR A 42 -2.04 -19.22 -4.58
CA TYR A 42 -1.35 -19.14 -5.87
C TYR A 42 -0.45 -20.34 -6.14
N GLY A 43 0.12 -20.93 -5.10
CA GLY A 43 0.83 -22.21 -5.22
C GLY A 43 -0.11 -23.36 -5.58
N SER A 44 -1.36 -23.36 -5.07
CA SER A 44 -2.29 -24.49 -5.22
C SER A 44 -3.14 -24.45 -6.50
N ILE A 45 -3.50 -23.26 -7.00
CA ILE A 45 -4.37 -23.12 -8.18
C ILE A 45 -3.66 -23.41 -9.51
N VAL A 46 -2.33 -23.30 -9.54
CA VAL A 46 -1.54 -23.52 -10.75
C VAL A 46 -1.13 -24.99 -10.91
N LYS A 47 -0.77 -25.37 -12.14
CA LYS A 47 -0.22 -26.72 -12.42
C LYS A 47 1.02 -26.96 -11.54
N LYS A 48 1.20 -28.20 -11.06
CA LYS A 48 2.30 -28.61 -10.17
C LYS A 48 3.69 -28.10 -10.58
N LYS A 49 3.99 -28.09 -11.89
CA LYS A 49 5.27 -27.59 -12.42
C LYS A 49 5.54 -26.10 -12.18
N TRP A 50 4.51 -25.30 -11.91
CA TRP A 50 4.60 -23.86 -11.69
C TRP A 50 4.31 -23.43 -10.25
N ALA A 51 3.85 -24.36 -9.40
CA ALA A 51 3.39 -24.08 -8.03
C ALA A 51 4.42 -23.31 -7.20
N VAL A 52 5.68 -23.79 -7.19
CA VAL A 52 6.78 -23.17 -6.44
C VAL A 52 7.05 -21.76 -6.94
N ASN A 53 7.18 -21.56 -8.26
CA ASN A 53 7.43 -20.23 -8.83
C ASN A 53 6.30 -19.25 -8.49
N SER A 54 5.04 -19.67 -8.59
CA SER A 54 3.89 -18.81 -8.25
C SER A 54 3.87 -18.40 -6.77
N ALA A 55 4.17 -19.34 -5.86
CA ALA A 55 4.28 -19.04 -4.43
C ALA A 55 5.44 -18.05 -4.16
N PHE A 56 6.60 -18.25 -4.80
CA PHE A 56 7.74 -17.34 -4.67
C PHE A 56 7.47 -15.95 -5.28
N MET A 57 6.69 -15.85 -6.36
CA MET A 57 6.29 -14.54 -6.91
C MET A 57 5.50 -13.73 -5.87
N ALA A 58 4.55 -14.35 -5.16
CA ALA A 58 3.79 -13.70 -4.09
C ALA A 58 4.68 -13.33 -2.89
N LEU A 59 5.54 -14.25 -2.43
CA LEU A 59 6.44 -13.99 -1.31
C LEU A 59 7.43 -12.86 -1.64
N TYR A 60 8.00 -12.88 -2.84
CA TYR A 60 8.88 -11.82 -3.33
C TYR A 60 8.15 -10.48 -3.36
N ALA A 61 6.92 -10.44 -3.89
CA ALA A 61 6.16 -9.20 -3.97
C ALA A 61 5.94 -8.59 -2.58
N PHE A 62 5.57 -9.42 -1.59
CA PHE A 62 5.44 -8.97 -0.20
C PHE A 62 6.75 -8.36 0.33
N ALA A 63 7.87 -9.09 0.22
CA ALA A 63 9.17 -8.64 0.73
C ALA A 63 9.67 -7.38 0.02
N ALA A 64 9.55 -7.32 -1.31
CA ALA A 64 9.96 -6.18 -2.11
C ALA A 64 9.14 -4.94 -1.76
N VAL A 65 7.81 -5.09 -1.59
CA VAL A 65 6.95 -3.98 -1.16
C VAL A 65 7.35 -3.47 0.22
N VAL A 66 7.61 -4.34 1.20
CA VAL A 66 8.06 -3.90 2.54
C VAL A 66 9.29 -3.00 2.45
N ILE A 67 10.29 -3.40 1.66
CA ILE A 67 11.52 -2.61 1.48
C ILE A 67 11.19 -1.27 0.81
N CYS A 68 10.53 -1.29 -0.36
CA CYS A 68 10.20 -0.08 -1.12
C CYS A 68 9.31 0.89 -0.33
N TRP A 69 8.41 0.33 0.48
CA TRP A 69 7.45 1.06 1.31
C TRP A 69 8.16 1.94 2.34
N VAL A 70 9.09 1.36 3.10
CA VAL A 70 9.80 2.10 4.15
C VAL A 70 10.88 3.03 3.59
N THR A 71 11.39 2.78 2.38
CA THR A 71 12.45 3.60 1.77
C THR A 71 11.93 4.82 1.00
N TRP A 72 10.79 4.72 0.30
CA TRP A 72 10.20 5.88 -0.40
C TRP A 72 8.68 5.85 -0.50
N ALA A 73 8.06 4.69 -0.73
CA ALA A 73 6.68 4.63 -1.21
C ALA A 73 5.65 5.05 -0.15
N TYR A 74 5.92 4.88 1.15
CA TYR A 74 5.06 5.42 2.20
C TYR A 74 4.93 6.94 2.11
N LYS A 75 6.06 7.67 2.02
CA LYS A 75 6.04 9.14 1.93
C LYS A 75 5.43 9.62 0.62
N MET A 76 5.59 8.86 -0.47
CA MET A 76 4.90 9.17 -1.73
C MET A 76 3.38 9.00 -1.65
N SER A 77 2.89 8.13 -0.75
CA SER A 77 1.47 7.82 -0.60
C SER A 77 0.78 8.66 0.47
N PHE A 78 1.45 8.94 1.59
CA PHE A 78 0.89 9.58 2.79
C PHE A 78 1.74 10.73 3.34
N GLY A 79 2.73 11.19 2.59
CA GLY A 79 3.62 12.29 2.96
C GLY A 79 3.20 13.62 2.36
N GLU A 80 4.18 14.50 2.16
CA GLU A 80 3.96 15.82 1.58
C GLU A 80 3.59 15.74 0.11
N LYS A 81 2.74 16.67 -0.33
CA LYS A 81 2.35 16.84 -1.72
C LYS A 81 3.55 17.27 -2.59
N LEU A 82 3.80 16.52 -3.67
CA LEU A 82 4.70 16.94 -4.75
C LEU A 82 3.88 17.45 -5.95
N LEU A 83 2.93 16.63 -6.39
CA LEU A 83 1.95 16.90 -7.45
C LEU A 83 0.55 16.69 -6.88
N PRO A 84 -0.51 17.21 -7.53
CA PRO A 84 -1.88 17.01 -7.07
C PRO A 84 -2.28 15.53 -6.90
N PHE A 85 -1.64 14.62 -7.63
CA PHE A 85 -1.91 13.18 -7.61
C PHE A 85 -0.75 12.34 -7.04
N TRP A 86 0.33 12.97 -6.54
CA TRP A 86 1.52 12.24 -6.12
C TRP A 86 2.31 12.94 -5.00
N GLY A 87 2.77 12.18 -4.01
CA GLY A 87 3.58 12.68 -2.90
C GLY A 87 5.08 12.72 -3.18
N LYS A 88 5.82 13.45 -2.33
CA LYS A 88 7.29 13.51 -2.36
C LYS A 88 7.89 12.20 -1.85
N ALA A 89 8.88 11.68 -2.57
CA ALA A 89 9.63 10.51 -2.14
C ALA A 89 10.51 10.80 -0.92
N GLY A 90 10.57 9.85 0.01
CA GLY A 90 11.46 9.93 1.17
C GLY A 90 11.34 8.74 2.12
N PRO A 91 12.35 8.50 2.96
CA PRO A 91 12.37 7.38 3.88
C PRO A 91 11.40 7.56 5.04
N ALA A 92 10.78 6.46 5.46
CA ALA A 92 9.90 6.32 6.62
C ALA A 92 10.55 5.46 7.73
N LEU A 93 11.87 5.56 7.89
CA LEU A 93 12.66 4.77 8.84
C LEU A 93 13.18 5.56 10.05
N GLY A 94 12.97 6.88 10.08
CA GLY A 94 13.47 7.73 11.15
C GLY A 94 12.79 7.40 12.49
N GLN A 95 13.55 7.14 13.54
CA GLN A 95 13.02 6.82 14.88
C GLN A 95 12.04 7.89 15.39
N ASN A 96 12.43 9.17 15.28
CA ASN A 96 11.57 10.29 15.71
C ASN A 96 10.27 10.35 14.91
N PHE A 97 10.31 9.99 13.63
CA PHE A 97 9.12 9.91 12.79
C PHE A 97 8.23 8.74 13.24
N LEU A 98 8.80 7.55 13.43
CA LEU A 98 8.06 6.32 13.74
C LEU A 98 7.38 6.33 15.11
N ILE A 99 8.03 6.94 16.12
CA ILE A 99 7.50 7.04 17.49
C ILE A 99 6.48 8.18 17.62
N GLY A 100 6.59 9.21 16.78
CA GLY A 100 5.67 10.33 16.76
C GLY A 100 4.25 9.94 16.33
N GLN A 101 3.28 10.80 16.64
CA GLN A 101 1.91 10.63 16.19
C GLN A 101 1.83 10.53 14.67
N SER A 102 0.96 9.66 14.15
CA SER A 102 0.67 9.59 12.72
C SER A 102 0.05 10.90 12.22
N ARG A 103 0.53 11.35 11.06
CA ARG A 103 0.20 12.65 10.47
C ARG A 103 0.16 12.52 8.95
N LEU A 104 -0.92 13.00 8.34
CA LEU A 104 -1.12 12.99 6.88
C LEU A 104 -1.13 14.44 6.36
N PRO A 105 0.05 15.02 6.10
CA PRO A 105 0.21 16.47 5.94
C PRO A 105 -0.46 17.05 4.69
N ALA A 106 -0.84 16.22 3.71
CA ALA A 106 -1.52 16.68 2.50
C ALA A 106 -3.06 16.62 2.57
N THR A 107 -3.63 16.12 3.67
CA THR A 107 -5.08 16.01 3.89
C THR A 107 -5.84 17.28 4.29
N PRO A 108 -5.22 18.35 4.86
CA PRO A 108 -5.97 19.56 5.18
C PRO A 108 -6.68 20.16 3.96
N HIS A 109 -7.95 20.54 4.12
CA HIS A 109 -8.73 21.23 3.10
C HIS A 109 -8.89 22.70 3.46
N TYR A 110 -8.70 23.58 2.48
CA TYR A 110 -8.82 25.03 2.65
C TYR A 110 -9.88 25.57 1.70
N TYR A 111 -10.74 26.46 2.20
CA TYR A 111 -11.68 27.22 1.38
C TYR A 111 -10.95 28.21 0.45
N GLU A 112 -11.66 28.74 -0.56
CA GLU A 112 -11.12 29.75 -1.49
C GLU A 112 -10.64 31.03 -0.79
N ASN A 113 -11.19 31.33 0.39
CA ASN A 113 -10.77 32.46 1.23
C ASN A 113 -9.52 32.19 2.09
N GLY A 114 -8.92 31.00 1.96
CA GLY A 114 -7.73 30.56 2.70
C GLY A 114 -8.00 30.06 4.12
N GLN A 115 -9.27 30.00 4.56
CA GLN A 115 -9.63 29.43 5.86
C GLN A 115 -9.57 27.90 5.82
N LEU A 116 -9.15 27.30 6.92
CA LEU A 116 -9.12 25.84 7.09
C LEU A 116 -10.56 25.31 7.20
N GLU A 117 -10.95 24.46 6.25
CA GLU A 117 -12.23 23.75 6.27
C GLU A 117 -12.12 22.47 7.09
N THR A 118 -11.17 21.62 6.72
CA THR A 118 -10.93 20.33 7.37
C THR A 118 -9.50 20.27 7.84
N ALA A 119 -9.29 19.99 9.12
CA ALA A 119 -7.97 19.86 9.72
C ALA A 119 -7.21 18.63 9.18
N GLU A 120 -5.91 18.62 9.41
CA GLU A 120 -5.06 17.48 9.11
C GLU A 120 -5.57 16.21 9.80
N ILE A 121 -5.60 15.09 9.09
CA ILE A 121 -5.87 13.78 9.69
C ILE A 121 -4.67 13.37 10.54
N THR A 122 -4.87 13.36 11.86
CA THR A 122 -3.87 12.93 12.85
C THR A 122 -4.41 11.78 13.70
N PRO A 123 -4.25 10.51 13.26
CA PRO A 123 -4.71 9.37 14.04
C PRO A 123 -4.04 9.29 15.43
N TYR A 124 -4.76 8.76 16.42
CA TYR A 124 -4.29 8.65 17.82
C TYR A 124 -3.36 7.46 18.06
N TYR A 125 -2.52 7.13 17.08
CA TYR A 125 -1.52 6.06 17.17
C TYR A 125 -0.20 6.46 16.48
N PRO A 126 0.92 5.78 16.80
CA PRO A 126 2.22 6.15 16.26
C PRO A 126 2.29 5.98 14.74
N ALA A 127 3.15 6.76 14.09
CA ALA A 127 3.36 6.67 12.65
C ALA A 127 3.84 5.27 12.23
N ALA A 128 4.59 4.55 13.09
CA ALA A 128 4.97 3.16 12.84
C ALA A 128 3.76 2.26 12.55
N THR A 129 2.66 2.44 13.28
CA THR A 129 1.42 1.67 13.11
C THR A 129 0.76 2.01 11.77
N MET A 130 0.73 3.29 11.39
CA MET A 130 0.22 3.71 10.07
C MET A 130 1.07 3.16 8.92
N VAL A 131 2.40 3.24 9.05
CA VAL A 131 3.36 2.73 8.06
C VAL A 131 3.14 1.24 7.84
N TRP A 132 3.05 0.45 8.92
CA TRP A 132 2.84 -1.00 8.80
C TRP A 132 1.46 -1.35 8.26
N PHE A 133 0.41 -0.70 8.75
CA PHE A 133 -0.95 -0.94 8.28
C PHE A 133 -1.08 -0.69 6.78
N GLN A 134 -0.56 0.42 6.28
CA GLN A 134 -0.63 0.72 4.85
C GLN A 134 0.34 -0.13 4.01
N CYS A 135 1.45 -0.60 4.60
CA CYS A 135 2.37 -1.52 3.94
C CYS A 135 1.69 -2.82 3.52
N VAL A 136 0.85 -3.41 4.38
CA VAL A 136 0.18 -4.67 4.07
C VAL A 136 -0.89 -4.50 2.99
N PHE A 137 -1.53 -3.33 2.90
CA PHE A 137 -2.44 -2.97 1.80
C PHE A 137 -1.69 -2.82 0.47
N ALA A 138 -0.52 -2.18 0.47
CA ALA A 138 0.34 -2.10 -0.71
C ALA A 138 0.79 -3.49 -1.17
N ALA A 139 1.20 -4.34 -0.21
CA ALA A 139 1.69 -5.68 -0.50
C ALA A 139 0.59 -6.57 -1.10
N ILE A 140 -0.59 -6.62 -0.47
CA ILE A 140 -1.69 -7.46 -0.96
C ILE A 140 -2.14 -7.03 -2.37
N THR A 141 -2.09 -5.74 -2.68
CA THR A 141 -2.48 -5.21 -4.00
C THR A 141 -1.61 -5.78 -5.12
N VAL A 142 -0.28 -5.77 -4.94
CA VAL A 142 0.65 -6.30 -5.94
C VAL A 142 0.54 -7.83 -6.02
N ILE A 143 0.28 -8.50 -4.91
CA ILE A 143 0.05 -9.95 -4.91
C ILE A 143 -1.24 -10.26 -5.68
N ILE A 144 -2.35 -9.58 -5.45
CA ILE A 144 -3.60 -9.78 -6.22
C ILE A 144 -3.36 -9.65 -7.72
N LEU A 145 -2.59 -8.63 -8.13
CA LEU A 145 -2.18 -8.45 -9.52
C LEU A 145 -1.41 -9.67 -10.05
N ALA A 146 -0.48 -10.22 -9.27
CA ALA A 146 0.32 -11.40 -9.63
C ALA A 146 -0.54 -12.59 -10.08
N GLY A 147 -1.75 -12.74 -9.51
CA GLY A 147 -2.73 -13.76 -9.87
C GLY A 147 -3.02 -13.84 -11.38
N SER A 148 -2.98 -12.70 -12.08
CA SER A 148 -3.25 -12.61 -13.53
C SER A 148 -2.10 -13.11 -14.42
N VAL A 149 -0.88 -13.19 -13.88
CA VAL A 149 0.35 -13.49 -14.62
C VAL A 149 1.04 -14.78 -14.16
N LEU A 150 0.41 -15.52 -13.25
CA LEU A 150 0.94 -16.79 -12.73
C LEU A 150 1.21 -17.80 -13.86
N GLY A 151 2.41 -18.38 -13.85
CA GLY A 151 2.84 -19.35 -14.85
C GLY A 151 3.02 -18.79 -16.27
N ARG A 152 2.94 -17.46 -16.44
CA ARG A 152 3.11 -16.77 -17.73
C ARG A 152 4.27 -15.79 -17.68
N MET A 153 4.45 -15.03 -16.60
CA MET A 153 5.55 -14.07 -16.49
C MET A 153 6.80 -14.72 -15.89
N ASN A 154 7.98 -14.37 -16.40
CA ASN A 154 9.24 -14.82 -15.81
C ASN A 154 9.51 -14.08 -14.48
N PHE A 155 10.26 -14.71 -13.58
CA PHE A 155 10.53 -14.15 -12.25
C PHE A 155 11.35 -12.85 -12.32
N LYS A 156 12.31 -12.75 -13.25
CA LYS A 156 13.15 -11.54 -13.39
C LYS A 156 12.35 -10.29 -13.80
N ALA A 157 11.40 -10.42 -14.73
CA ALA A 157 10.51 -9.33 -15.09
C ALA A 157 9.59 -8.98 -13.92
N TRP A 158 9.11 -9.99 -13.17
CA TRP A 158 8.32 -9.75 -11.96
C TRP A 158 9.09 -8.92 -10.92
N MET A 159 10.39 -9.21 -10.74
CA MET A 159 11.25 -8.44 -9.83
C MET A 159 11.38 -6.97 -10.19
N MET A 160 11.36 -6.63 -11.48
CA MET A 160 11.34 -5.23 -11.91
C MET A 160 9.94 -4.63 -11.85
N PHE A 161 8.93 -5.42 -12.20
CA PHE A 161 7.55 -4.98 -12.25
C PHE A 161 7.01 -4.53 -10.88
N VAL A 162 7.26 -5.31 -9.82
CA VAL A 162 6.76 -5.01 -8.47
C VAL A 162 7.15 -3.61 -7.98
N PRO A 163 8.44 -3.23 -7.89
CA PRO A 163 8.83 -1.91 -7.39
C PRO A 163 8.39 -0.77 -8.33
N LEU A 164 8.39 -1.00 -9.65
CA LEU A 164 7.95 0.00 -10.62
C LEU A 164 6.44 0.24 -10.51
N TRP A 165 5.62 -0.81 -10.47
CA TRP A 165 4.18 -0.69 -10.37
C TRP A 165 3.76 -0.11 -9.02
N LEU A 166 4.39 -0.54 -7.92
CA LEU A 166 4.20 0.07 -6.61
C LEU A 166 4.46 1.59 -6.70
N THR A 167 5.59 1.98 -7.27
CA THR A 167 6.01 3.38 -7.30
C THR A 167 5.14 4.24 -8.22
N PHE A 168 4.82 3.79 -9.43
CA PHE A 168 4.17 4.63 -10.44
C PHE A 168 2.65 4.47 -10.51
N CYS A 169 2.10 3.38 -9.98
CA CYS A 169 0.65 3.13 -10.00
C CYS A 169 0.07 3.17 -8.59
N TYR A 170 0.59 2.34 -7.67
CA TYR A 170 0.02 2.23 -6.33
C TYR A 170 0.13 3.54 -5.54
N THR A 171 1.33 4.14 -5.45
CA THR A 171 1.49 5.38 -4.68
C THR A 171 0.71 6.56 -5.27
N VAL A 172 0.52 6.61 -6.59
CA VAL A 172 -0.34 7.61 -7.25
C VAL A 172 -1.79 7.41 -6.84
N GLY A 173 -2.29 6.18 -6.89
CA GLY A 173 -3.66 5.87 -6.45
C GLY A 173 -3.87 6.17 -4.96
N ALA A 174 -2.96 5.69 -4.10
CA ALA A 174 -3.02 5.88 -2.66
C ALA A 174 -2.95 7.36 -2.27
N PHE A 175 -2.02 8.13 -2.87
CA PHE A 175 -1.93 9.57 -2.61
C PHE A 175 -3.20 10.29 -3.06
N SER A 176 -3.68 9.98 -4.27
CA SER A 176 -4.86 10.63 -4.85
C SER A 176 -6.11 10.45 -4.00
N LEU A 177 -6.34 9.26 -3.45
CA LEU A 177 -7.59 8.89 -2.75
C LEU A 177 -7.49 8.94 -1.22
N TRP A 178 -6.32 8.69 -0.63
CA TRP A 178 -6.16 8.58 0.83
C TRP A 178 -5.14 9.57 1.40
N GLY A 179 -4.11 9.89 0.62
CA GLY A 179 -3.00 10.73 1.07
C GLY A 179 -3.27 12.23 1.06
N GLY A 180 -4.45 12.69 0.63
CA GLY A 180 -4.75 14.11 0.45
C GLY A 180 -4.41 14.65 -0.94
N GLY A 181 -4.46 13.80 -1.97
CA GLY A 181 -4.41 14.22 -3.36
C GLY A 181 -5.75 14.72 -3.89
N PHE A 182 -5.83 14.95 -5.18
CA PHE A 182 -6.97 15.63 -5.80
C PHE A 182 -8.31 14.90 -5.63
N LEU A 183 -8.36 13.56 -5.69
CA LEU A 183 -9.61 12.80 -5.54
C LEU A 183 -10.12 12.83 -4.09
N PHE A 184 -9.20 12.82 -3.12
CA PHE A 184 -9.52 13.02 -1.71
C PHE A 184 -10.22 14.38 -1.51
N HIS A 185 -9.63 15.45 -2.08
CA HIS A 185 -10.20 16.81 -1.99
C HIS A 185 -11.48 17.00 -2.82
N TRP A 186 -11.72 16.16 -3.84
CA TRP A 186 -13.00 16.10 -4.55
C TRP A 186 -14.09 15.32 -3.80
N GLY A 187 -13.79 14.77 -2.62
CA GLY A 187 -14.74 14.02 -1.80
C GLY A 187 -15.02 12.61 -2.32
N VAL A 188 -14.11 12.03 -3.10
CA VAL A 188 -14.26 10.64 -3.56
C VAL A 188 -14.08 9.69 -2.37
N MET A 189 -15.13 8.94 -2.07
CA MET A 189 -15.16 8.03 -0.93
C MET A 189 -14.57 6.67 -1.32
N ASP A 190 -13.38 6.36 -0.80
CA ASP A 190 -12.78 5.02 -0.83
C ASP A 190 -12.38 4.58 0.58
N TYR A 191 -13.29 3.88 1.27
CA TYR A 191 -13.11 3.54 2.70
C TYR A 191 -11.99 2.51 2.93
N SER A 192 -11.98 1.42 2.16
CA SER A 192 -11.09 0.26 2.39
C SER A 192 -10.31 -0.20 1.16
N GLY A 193 -10.32 0.58 0.07
CA GLY A 193 -9.45 0.35 -1.09
C GLY A 193 -10.18 -0.31 -2.25
N GLY A 194 -11.47 -0.03 -2.41
CA GLY A 194 -12.22 -0.42 -3.59
C GLY A 194 -11.53 0.05 -4.87
N TYR A 195 -11.04 1.30 -4.88
CA TYR A 195 -10.33 1.86 -6.01
C TYR A 195 -8.82 1.57 -5.95
N VAL A 196 -8.17 1.92 -4.82
CA VAL A 196 -6.70 1.84 -4.70
C VAL A 196 -6.18 0.40 -4.79
N ILE A 197 -6.93 -0.57 -4.25
CA ILE A 197 -6.53 -1.98 -4.22
C ILE A 197 -7.20 -2.74 -5.35
N HIS A 198 -8.52 -2.91 -5.28
CA HIS A 198 -9.22 -3.92 -6.08
C HIS A 198 -9.35 -3.50 -7.55
N LEU A 199 -9.84 -2.30 -7.82
CA LEU A 199 -9.96 -1.80 -9.18
C LEU A 199 -8.59 -1.62 -9.84
N SER A 200 -7.65 -0.99 -9.15
CA SER A 200 -6.29 -0.75 -9.66
C SER A 200 -5.56 -2.04 -10.01
N SER A 201 -5.51 -3.01 -9.08
CA SER A 201 -4.88 -4.32 -9.35
C SER A 201 -5.63 -5.13 -10.40
N GLY A 202 -6.96 -5.04 -10.46
CA GLY A 202 -7.78 -5.71 -11.47
C GLY A 202 -7.49 -5.22 -12.89
N ILE A 203 -7.48 -3.89 -13.09
CA ILE A 203 -7.18 -3.28 -14.39
C ILE A 203 -5.73 -3.54 -14.79
N ALA A 204 -4.79 -3.38 -13.85
CA ALA A 204 -3.38 -3.64 -14.11
C ALA A 204 -3.12 -5.12 -14.42
N GLY A 205 -3.79 -6.04 -13.72
CA GLY A 205 -3.71 -7.48 -13.96
C GLY A 205 -4.27 -7.85 -15.33
N PHE A 206 -5.44 -7.32 -15.70
CA PHE A 206 -6.03 -7.50 -17.03
C PHE A 206 -5.09 -7.01 -18.13
N THR A 207 -4.56 -5.79 -17.99
CA THR A 207 -3.65 -5.17 -18.96
C THR A 207 -2.36 -5.98 -19.08
N THR A 208 -1.76 -6.38 -17.97
CA THR A 208 -0.50 -7.15 -17.97
C THR A 208 -0.72 -8.53 -18.57
N ALA A 209 -1.84 -9.21 -18.26
CA ALA A 209 -2.17 -10.50 -18.83
C ALA A 209 -2.33 -10.43 -20.37
N PHE A 210 -2.94 -9.35 -20.89
CA PHE A 210 -3.05 -9.13 -22.33
C PHE A 210 -1.68 -9.02 -23.01
N TRP A 211 -0.82 -8.13 -22.52
CA TRP A 211 0.50 -7.90 -23.13
C TRP A 211 1.44 -9.09 -23.01
N VAL A 212 1.49 -9.72 -21.84
CA VAL A 212 2.33 -10.91 -21.62
C VAL A 212 1.88 -12.04 -22.54
N SER A 213 0.57 -12.31 -22.63
CA SER A 213 0.06 -13.41 -23.47
C SER A 213 0.30 -13.17 -24.96
N LEU A 214 0.21 -11.92 -25.41
CA LEU A 214 0.50 -11.55 -26.80
C LEU A 214 1.99 -11.75 -27.13
N LEU A 215 2.89 -11.33 -26.24
CA LEU A 215 4.35 -11.46 -26.43
C LEU A 215 4.78 -12.93 -26.55
N PHE A 216 4.22 -13.82 -25.71
CA PHE A 216 4.47 -15.26 -25.82
C PHE A 216 4.01 -15.85 -27.15
N ARG A 217 2.87 -15.40 -27.66
CA ARG A 217 2.31 -15.90 -28.92
C ARG A 217 3.12 -15.41 -30.12
N PHE A 218 3.62 -14.18 -30.06
CA PHE A 218 4.45 -13.58 -31.10
C PHE A 218 5.86 -14.19 -31.16
N LEU A 219 6.50 -14.41 -29.99
CA LEU A 219 7.80 -15.10 -29.92
C LEU A 219 7.73 -16.54 -30.46
N ASN A 220 6.67 -17.29 -30.12
CA ASN A 220 6.48 -18.63 -30.67
C ASN A 220 6.19 -18.64 -32.18
N PHE A 221 5.61 -17.58 -32.73
CA PHE A 221 5.38 -17.46 -34.17
C PHE A 221 6.67 -17.11 -34.93
N LEU A 222 7.57 -16.32 -34.34
CA LEU A 222 8.88 -15.98 -34.92
C LEU A 222 9.94 -17.09 -34.81
N LEU A 223 9.73 -18.05 -33.89
CA LEU A 223 10.61 -19.20 -33.67
C LEU A 223 10.15 -20.47 -34.43
N CYS A 224 9.04 -20.39 -35.17
CA CYS A 224 8.60 -21.39 -36.15
C CYS A 224 8.86 -20.88 -37.57
#